data_AF-A0A8H3CW64-F1
#
_entry.id   AF-A0A8H3CW64-F1
#
_cell.length_a   1.000
_cell.length_b   1.000
_cell.length_c   1.000
_cell.angle_alpha   90.00
_cell.angle_beta   90.00
_cell.angle_gamma   90.00
#
_symmetry.space_group_name_H-M   'P 1'
#
loop_
_entity.id
_entity.type
_entity.pdbx_description
1 polymer ?
#
loop_
_entity_poly.entity_id
_entity_poly.type
_entity_poly.pdbx_seq_one_letter_code
_entity_poly.pdbx_strand_id
1 'polypeptide(L)'
;MFASPLRSRFAFGTIRNASSVRYASTKSLKETLQEVIPAKQAQINELRTKHAGVKVGDVKIENIIGGMRGLKAMLWEGSVLDPNEGIRFHGLSISDCQKVLPPAQGGKEIISESMLWLLLTGQIPSHEQVRDLSRSLAERGELPDHVAKLVDAFPRTLHPMTQLAMGVAALNHDSSFAAAYEEGIKKSDYWEPVLEDSLDLVAKLPALAARIYRNTYKPEFQLPPIDKNLDLVGNYVNMLGYGDNQSLTEYLRLYIALHGDHEGGNVSAHTAHLVGSALSDPYLSYSAAVLGLAGPLHGLANQEVLRWILEMQKAVGENPSHDQIK
;
A
#
# COMPACT_ATOMS: atom_id res chain seq x y z
N MET A 1 1.40 -69.26 -50.48
CA MET A 1 2.80 -68.98 -50.07
C MET A 1 2.82 -67.63 -49.37
N PHE A 2 3.31 -67.66 -48.12
CA PHE A 2 3.61 -66.56 -47.21
C PHE A 2 2.47 -65.69 -46.65
N ALA A 3 2.13 -66.06 -45.42
CA ALA A 3 1.42 -65.29 -44.41
C ALA A 3 2.16 -63.99 -44.03
N SER A 4 1.41 -62.94 -43.69
CA SER A 4 1.91 -61.76 -42.97
C SER A 4 1.11 -61.61 -41.68
N PRO A 5 1.75 -61.43 -40.51
CA PRO A 5 1.09 -61.55 -39.22
C PRO A 5 0.50 -60.23 -38.71
N LEU A 6 -0.60 -60.37 -37.98
CA LEU A 6 -1.18 -59.35 -37.11
C LEU A 6 -0.12 -58.75 -36.18
N ARG A 7 -0.08 -57.42 -36.10
CA ARG A 7 0.49 -56.70 -34.95
C ARG A 7 -0.63 -55.99 -34.22
N SER A 8 -1.05 -56.57 -33.09
CA SER A 8 -1.82 -55.87 -32.07
C SER A 8 -0.93 -54.80 -31.44
N ARG A 9 -1.38 -53.54 -31.46
CA ARG A 9 -0.81 -52.49 -30.62
C ARG A 9 -1.68 -52.39 -29.37
N PHE A 10 -1.21 -52.99 -28.28
CA PHE A 10 -1.67 -52.65 -26.93
C PHE A 10 -1.22 -51.21 -26.64
N ALA A 11 -2.15 -50.27 -26.65
CA ALA A 11 -1.93 -48.95 -26.09
C ALA A 11 -2.10 -49.06 -24.57
N PHE A 12 -0.99 -49.07 -23.83
CA PHE A 12 -0.99 -48.87 -22.38
C PHE A 12 -1.43 -47.42 -22.12
N GLY A 13 -2.70 -47.24 -21.78
CA GLY A 13 -3.20 -45.99 -21.21
C GLY A 13 -2.58 -45.78 -19.83
N THR A 14 -1.62 -44.87 -19.73
CA THR A 14 -1.11 -44.39 -18.45
C THR A 14 -2.18 -43.47 -17.85
N ILE A 15 -3.00 -44.01 -16.95
CA ILE A 15 -3.86 -43.23 -16.07
C ILE A 15 -2.92 -42.47 -15.12
N ARG A 16 -2.56 -41.24 -15.49
CA ARG A 16 -2.00 -40.28 -14.54
C ARG A 16 -3.15 -39.88 -13.63
N ASN A 17 -3.23 -40.53 -12.46
CA ASN A 17 -3.95 -40.00 -11.32
C ASN A 17 -3.30 -38.66 -10.96
N ALA A 18 -3.89 -37.57 -11.46
CA ALA A 18 -3.65 -36.25 -10.92
C ALA A 18 -4.29 -36.22 -9.52
N SER A 19 -3.50 -36.59 -8.52
CA SER A 19 -3.82 -36.27 -7.13
C SER A 19 -3.84 -34.75 -7.02
N SER A 20 -5.03 -34.17 -7.08
CA SER A 20 -5.24 -32.79 -6.63
C SER A 20 -4.97 -32.77 -5.13
N VAL A 21 -3.75 -32.39 -4.77
CA VAL A 21 -3.46 -31.98 -3.40
C VAL A 21 -4.32 -30.74 -3.17
N ARG A 22 -5.45 -30.91 -2.48
CA ARG A 22 -6.17 -29.78 -1.90
C ARG A 22 -5.26 -29.22 -0.82
N TYR A 23 -4.50 -28.18 -1.17
CA TYR A 23 -3.90 -27.31 -0.16
C TYR A 23 -5.05 -26.83 0.74
N ALA A 24 -4.86 -26.92 2.06
CA ALA A 24 -5.83 -26.35 2.99
C ALA A 24 -6.02 -24.87 2.60
N SER A 25 -7.27 -24.44 2.39
CA SER A 25 -7.56 -23.05 2.03
C SER A 25 -6.87 -22.13 3.04
N THR A 26 -5.93 -21.31 2.59
CA THR A 26 -5.35 -20.31 3.48
C THR A 26 -6.39 -19.25 3.79
N LYS A 27 -6.34 -18.71 5.01
CA LYS A 27 -7.28 -17.66 5.43
C LYS A 27 -7.01 -16.41 4.62
N SER A 28 -8.05 -15.81 4.08
CA SER A 28 -8.00 -14.49 3.46
C SER A 28 -7.64 -13.40 4.47
N LEU A 29 -7.28 -12.22 3.97
CA LEU A 29 -7.01 -11.04 4.81
C LEU A 29 -8.25 -10.64 5.62
N LYS A 30 -9.44 -10.69 5.00
CA LYS A 30 -10.72 -10.36 5.67
C LYS A 30 -11.03 -11.34 6.81
N GLU A 31 -10.89 -12.64 6.57
CA GLU A 31 -11.08 -13.66 7.62
C GLU A 31 -10.07 -13.49 8.77
N THR A 32 -8.81 -13.22 8.44
CA THR A 32 -7.77 -12.94 9.45
C THR A 32 -8.09 -11.69 10.26
N LEU A 33 -8.57 -10.62 9.61
CA LEU A 33 -9.02 -9.40 10.28
C LEU A 33 -10.20 -9.67 11.24
N GLN A 34 -11.19 -10.44 10.78
CA GLN A 34 -12.35 -10.81 11.58
C GLN A 34 -11.96 -11.54 12.88
N GLU A 35 -10.87 -12.31 12.87
CA GLU A 35 -10.34 -12.99 14.06
C GLU A 35 -9.61 -12.05 15.03
N VAL A 36 -8.88 -11.04 14.54
CA VAL A 36 -8.10 -10.14 15.41
C VAL A 36 -8.91 -8.98 15.98
N ILE A 37 -9.98 -8.55 15.30
CA ILE A 37 -10.82 -7.41 15.72
C ILE A 37 -11.38 -7.56 17.13
N PRO A 38 -11.98 -8.71 17.55
CA PRO A 38 -12.56 -8.84 18.89
C PRO A 38 -11.55 -8.63 20.02
N ALA A 39 -10.33 -9.15 19.87
CA ALA A 39 -9.27 -8.98 20.86
C ALA A 39 -8.84 -7.51 20.98
N LYS A 40 -8.71 -6.80 19.86
CA LYS A 40 -8.41 -5.36 19.84
C LYS A 40 -9.54 -4.52 20.43
N GLN A 41 -10.80 -4.84 20.14
CA GLN A 41 -11.94 -4.19 20.77
C GLN A 41 -11.94 -4.38 22.29
N ALA A 42 -11.63 -5.59 22.77
CA ALA A 42 -11.50 -5.86 24.21
C ALA A 42 -10.39 -5.03 24.85
N GLN A 43 -9.22 -4.92 24.21
CA GLN A 43 -8.10 -4.09 24.67
C GLN A 43 -8.48 -2.60 24.78
N ILE A 44 -9.13 -2.03 23.76
CA ILE A 44 -9.58 -0.62 23.79
C ILE A 44 -10.67 -0.39 24.84
N ASN A 45 -11.59 -1.35 25.01
CA ASN A 45 -12.60 -1.28 26.05
C ASN A 45 -12.00 -1.36 27.46
N GLU A 46 -10.95 -2.16 27.65
CA GLU A 46 -10.20 -2.20 28.90
C GLU A 46 -9.54 -0.86 29.20
N LEU A 47 -8.84 -0.25 28.22
CA LEU A 47 -8.26 1.09 28.38
C LEU A 47 -9.32 2.13 28.78
N ARG A 48 -10.48 2.10 28.13
CA ARG A 48 -11.58 3.02 28.42
C ARG A 48 -12.19 2.79 29.81
N THR A 49 -12.33 1.55 30.25
CA THR A 49 -13.01 1.23 31.52
C THR A 49 -12.08 1.35 32.72
N LYS A 50 -10.81 0.95 32.59
CA LYS A 50 -9.84 0.94 33.69
C LYS A 50 -8.95 2.18 33.75
N HIS A 51 -8.75 2.88 32.62
CA HIS A 51 -7.73 3.91 32.52
C HIS A 51 -8.22 5.26 31.96
N ALA A 52 -9.53 5.48 31.79
CA ALA A 52 -10.04 6.75 31.24
C ALA A 52 -9.64 8.01 32.02
N GLY A 53 -9.41 7.92 33.34
CA GLY A 53 -8.98 9.05 34.17
C GLY A 53 -7.47 9.25 34.24
N VAL A 54 -6.65 8.41 33.57
CA VAL A 54 -5.20 8.49 33.65
C VAL A 54 -4.70 9.69 32.84
N LYS A 55 -3.95 10.57 33.51
CA LYS A 55 -3.31 11.72 32.86
C LYS A 55 -2.12 11.26 32.00
N VAL A 56 -2.15 11.58 30.71
CA VAL A 56 -1.09 11.20 29.74
C VAL A 56 -0.13 12.33 29.37
N GLY A 57 -0.39 13.56 29.84
CA GLY A 57 0.43 14.74 29.62
C GLY A 57 -0.24 16.01 30.16
N ASP A 58 0.49 17.13 30.09
CA ASP A 58 -0.03 18.48 30.35
C ASP A 58 -0.19 19.24 29.04
N VAL A 59 -1.21 20.12 28.98
CA VAL A 59 -1.41 21.03 27.84
C VAL A 59 -1.01 22.44 28.26
N LYS A 60 -0.08 23.03 27.51
CA LYS A 60 0.39 24.40 27.68
C LYS A 60 0.01 25.25 26.47
N ILE A 61 0.07 26.57 26.62
CA ILE A 61 -0.17 27.53 25.54
C ILE A 61 0.79 27.31 24.35
N GLU A 62 2.05 26.95 24.61
CA GLU A 62 3.01 26.64 23.55
C GLU A 62 2.58 25.45 22.68
N ASN A 63 1.85 24.48 23.23
CA ASN A 63 1.35 23.36 22.44
C ASN A 63 0.22 23.80 21.52
N ILE A 64 -0.67 24.69 21.99
CA ILE A 64 -1.79 25.21 21.21
C ILE A 64 -1.27 26.05 20.04
N ILE A 65 -0.35 26.97 20.31
CA ILE A 65 0.23 27.85 19.28
C ILE A 65 1.16 27.06 18.35
N GLY A 66 1.90 26.09 18.88
CA GLY A 66 2.91 25.32 18.15
C GLY A 66 2.38 24.11 17.38
N GLY A 67 1.08 24.02 17.14
CA GLY A 67 0.48 22.92 16.36
C GLY A 67 0.57 21.55 17.06
N MET A 68 0.18 21.49 18.33
CA MET A 68 0.17 20.27 19.16
C MET A 68 1.54 19.62 19.40
N ARG A 69 2.64 20.35 19.15
CA ARG A 69 4.01 19.85 19.36
C ARG A 69 4.18 19.26 20.77
N GLY A 70 4.61 18.00 20.82
CA GLY A 70 4.86 17.27 22.08
C GLY A 70 3.61 16.73 22.79
N LEU A 71 2.40 16.90 22.23
CA LEU A 71 1.17 16.33 22.79
C LEU A 71 0.93 14.92 22.29
N LYS A 72 0.57 14.02 23.21
CA LYS A 72 0.03 12.69 22.89
C LYS A 72 -1.48 12.84 22.65
N ALA A 73 -1.86 13.03 21.39
CA ALA A 73 -3.22 13.45 21.03
C ALA A 73 -4.00 12.44 20.18
N MET A 74 -3.39 11.34 19.76
CA MET A 74 -4.06 10.35 18.90
C MET A 74 -3.58 8.93 19.16
N LEU A 75 -4.42 7.97 18.78
CA LEU A 75 -4.10 6.55 18.77
C LEU A 75 -3.76 6.12 17.35
N TRP A 76 -2.62 5.44 17.20
CA TRP A 76 -2.17 4.84 15.94
C TRP A 76 -1.52 3.50 16.27
N GLU A 77 -2.01 2.40 15.71
CA GLU A 77 -1.61 1.03 16.11
C GLU A 77 -0.56 0.41 15.17
N GLY A 78 -0.56 0.78 13.88
CA GLY A 78 0.25 0.11 12.85
C GLY A 78 1.76 0.28 13.03
N SER A 79 2.18 1.45 13.50
CA SER A 79 3.59 1.77 13.72
C SER A 79 3.83 2.73 14.88
N VAL A 80 5.01 2.62 15.48
CA VAL A 80 5.49 3.48 16.58
C VAL A 80 6.99 3.72 16.41
N LEU A 81 7.43 4.95 16.62
CA LEU A 81 8.84 5.33 16.55
C LEU A 81 9.57 4.97 17.85
N ASP A 82 10.56 4.08 17.76
CA ASP A 82 11.54 3.86 18.82
C ASP A 82 12.66 4.92 18.71
N PRO A 83 12.98 5.65 19.79
CA PRO A 83 13.98 6.72 19.74
C PRO A 83 15.41 6.22 19.45
N ASN A 84 15.69 4.92 19.59
CA ASN A 84 17.01 4.34 19.35
C ASN A 84 17.05 3.46 18.10
N GLU A 85 15.97 2.71 17.83
CA GLU A 85 15.93 1.72 16.75
C GLU A 85 15.15 2.19 15.51
N GLY A 86 14.52 3.37 15.57
CA GLY A 86 13.73 3.92 14.48
C GLY A 86 12.31 3.36 14.44
N ILE A 87 11.65 3.48 13.27
CA ILE A 87 10.25 3.10 13.12
C ILE A 87 10.08 1.58 13.28
N ARG A 88 9.03 1.18 14.02
CA ARG A 88 8.63 -0.22 14.18
C ARG A 88 7.23 -0.45 13.65
N PHE A 89 7.01 -1.58 12.98
CA PHE A 89 5.69 -2.02 12.49
C PHE A 89 5.18 -3.15 13.37
N HIS A 90 4.13 -2.92 14.15
CA HIS A 90 3.68 -3.85 15.21
C HIS A 90 4.81 -4.39 16.11
N GLY A 91 5.78 -3.52 16.43
CA GLY A 91 6.94 -3.84 17.28
C GLY A 91 8.17 -4.39 16.53
N LEU A 92 8.05 -4.72 15.25
CA LEU A 92 9.18 -5.20 14.44
C LEU A 92 10.00 -4.05 13.88
N SER A 93 11.32 -4.11 14.03
CA SER A 93 12.23 -3.18 13.34
C SER A 93 12.23 -3.45 11.82
N ILE A 94 12.72 -2.49 11.02
CA ILE A 94 12.90 -2.71 9.57
C ILE A 94 13.72 -3.97 9.29
N SER A 95 14.81 -4.19 10.04
CA SER A 95 15.67 -5.36 9.88
C SER A 95 14.92 -6.66 10.19
N ASP A 96 14.03 -6.65 11.17
CA ASP A 96 13.24 -7.84 11.50
C ASP A 96 12.15 -8.09 10.46
N CYS A 97 11.48 -7.05 9.97
CA CYS A 97 10.56 -7.14 8.84
C CYS A 97 11.24 -7.76 7.62
N GLN A 98 12.47 -7.35 7.27
CA GLN A 98 13.24 -7.93 6.16
C GLN A 98 13.55 -9.42 6.34
N LYS A 99 13.64 -9.92 7.57
CA LYS A 99 13.91 -11.35 7.85
C LYS A 99 12.66 -12.20 7.76
N VAL A 100 11.49 -11.66 8.12
CA VAL A 100 10.27 -12.46 8.35
C VAL A 100 9.17 -12.22 7.34
N LEU A 101 9.11 -11.05 6.69
CA LEU A 101 8.07 -10.76 5.71
C LEU A 101 8.41 -11.42 4.37
N PRO A 102 7.48 -12.21 3.79
CA PRO A 102 7.74 -12.85 2.51
C PRO A 102 7.98 -11.84 1.38
N PRO A 103 9.00 -12.07 0.53
CA PRO A 103 9.17 -11.33 -0.72
C PRO A 103 8.23 -11.85 -1.81
N ALA A 104 8.22 -11.17 -2.96
CA ALA A 104 7.61 -11.69 -4.18
C ALA A 104 8.26 -13.02 -4.62
N GLN A 105 7.55 -13.81 -5.42
CA GLN A 105 8.09 -15.06 -5.96
C GLN A 105 9.36 -14.79 -6.80
N GLY A 106 10.50 -15.31 -6.35
CA GLY A 106 11.81 -15.09 -6.99
C GLY A 106 12.44 -13.73 -6.68
N GLY A 107 11.79 -12.88 -5.89
CA GLY A 107 12.33 -11.63 -5.35
C GLY A 107 13.10 -11.84 -4.04
N LYS A 108 13.69 -10.76 -3.54
CA LYS A 108 14.51 -10.72 -2.31
C LYS A 108 14.00 -9.68 -1.32
N GLU A 109 13.47 -8.56 -1.82
CA GLU A 109 12.98 -7.49 -0.97
C GLU A 109 11.56 -7.73 -0.45
N ILE A 110 11.27 -7.16 0.72
CA ILE A 110 9.89 -7.10 1.23
C ILE A 110 9.00 -6.37 0.25
N ILE A 111 7.72 -6.77 0.18
CA ILE A 111 6.77 -6.19 -0.76
C ILE A 111 5.60 -5.53 -0.05
N SER A 112 4.86 -4.69 -0.77
CA SER A 112 3.75 -3.92 -0.24
C SER A 112 2.67 -4.79 0.38
N GLU A 113 2.38 -5.95 -0.20
CA GLU A 113 1.34 -6.87 0.25
C GLU A 113 1.68 -7.52 1.60
N SER A 114 2.94 -7.95 1.80
CA SER A 114 3.35 -8.53 3.07
C SER A 114 3.41 -7.48 4.18
N MET A 115 3.81 -6.25 3.87
CA MET A 115 3.74 -5.13 4.79
C MET A 115 2.29 -4.74 5.12
N LEU A 116 1.41 -4.62 4.12
CA LEU A 116 -0.01 -4.31 4.30
C LEU A 116 -0.69 -5.33 5.22
N TRP A 117 -0.39 -6.62 5.02
CA TRP A 117 -0.88 -7.68 5.88
C TRP A 117 -0.45 -7.49 7.33
N LEU A 118 0.84 -7.22 7.56
CA LEU A 118 1.38 -6.95 8.90
C LEU A 118 0.68 -5.74 9.52
N LEU A 119 0.58 -4.63 8.82
CA LEU A 119 -0.02 -3.39 9.32
C LEU A 119 -1.50 -3.58 9.72
N LEU A 120 -2.27 -4.33 8.93
CA LEU A 120 -3.69 -4.56 9.20
C LEU A 120 -3.92 -5.60 10.30
N THR A 121 -3.12 -6.67 10.35
CA THR A 121 -3.42 -7.84 11.20
C THR A 121 -2.52 -7.96 12.44
N GLY A 122 -1.35 -7.33 12.42
CA GLY A 122 -0.27 -7.57 13.39
C GLY A 122 0.39 -8.94 13.27
N GLN A 123 0.08 -9.72 12.22
CA GLN A 123 0.60 -11.08 12.01
C GLN A 123 1.56 -11.12 10.82
N ILE A 124 2.51 -12.06 10.84
CA ILE A 124 3.37 -12.34 9.70
C ILE A 124 2.60 -13.22 8.70
N PRO A 125 2.39 -12.77 7.46
CA PRO A 125 1.71 -13.60 6.47
C PRO A 125 2.60 -14.75 6.00
N SER A 126 1.96 -15.86 5.62
CA SER A 126 2.62 -16.90 4.83
C SER A 126 2.82 -16.47 3.37
N HIS A 127 3.73 -17.12 2.64
CA HIS A 127 3.91 -16.89 1.21
C HIS A 127 2.62 -17.09 0.39
N GLU A 128 1.73 -17.98 0.81
CA GLU A 128 0.46 -18.23 0.11
C GLU A 128 -0.52 -17.08 0.32
N GLN A 129 -0.66 -16.60 1.55
CA GLN A 129 -1.46 -15.40 1.86
C GLN A 129 -0.96 -14.17 1.11
N VAL A 130 0.36 -14.00 0.97
CA VAL A 130 0.93 -12.91 0.16
C VAL A 130 0.56 -13.05 -1.31
N ARG A 131 0.68 -14.26 -1.89
CA ARG A 131 0.30 -14.50 -3.30
C ARG A 131 -1.19 -14.26 -3.55
N ASP A 132 -2.04 -14.71 -2.63
CA ASP A 132 -3.49 -14.55 -2.74
C ASP A 132 -3.88 -13.08 -2.61
N LEU A 133 -3.23 -12.32 -1.72
CA LEU A 133 -3.40 -10.88 -1.61
C LEU A 133 -2.93 -10.15 -2.88
N SER A 134 -1.74 -10.47 -3.41
CA SER A 134 -1.24 -9.92 -4.68
C SER A 134 -2.22 -10.16 -5.83
N ARG A 135 -2.76 -11.38 -5.94
CA ARG A 135 -3.76 -11.72 -6.96
C ARG A 135 -5.05 -10.92 -6.77
N SER A 136 -5.56 -10.85 -5.54
CA SER A 136 -6.78 -10.09 -5.25
C SER A 136 -6.62 -8.61 -5.59
N LEU A 137 -5.47 -8.01 -5.27
CA LEU A 137 -5.18 -6.63 -5.65
C LEU A 137 -5.07 -6.46 -7.17
N ALA A 138 -4.42 -7.38 -7.88
CA ALA A 138 -4.38 -7.34 -9.34
C ALA A 138 -5.78 -7.44 -9.97
N GLU A 139 -6.68 -8.25 -9.42
CA GLU A 139 -8.06 -8.37 -9.88
C GLU A 139 -8.91 -7.10 -9.67
N ARG A 140 -8.54 -6.28 -8.68
CA ARG A 140 -9.23 -5.02 -8.33
C ARG A 140 -8.63 -3.78 -9.00
N GLY A 141 -7.47 -3.90 -9.64
CA GLY A 141 -6.64 -2.75 -9.98
C GLY A 141 -7.05 -1.95 -11.22
N GLU A 142 -8.05 -2.41 -11.99
CA GLU A 142 -8.51 -1.69 -13.18
C GLU A 142 -9.16 -0.35 -12.81
N LEU A 143 -8.84 0.70 -13.58
CA LEU A 143 -9.44 2.01 -13.38
C LEU A 143 -10.78 2.11 -14.10
N PRO A 144 -11.82 2.66 -13.44
CA PRO A 144 -13.06 3.04 -14.12
C PRO A 144 -12.82 4.05 -15.25
N ASP A 145 -13.60 3.91 -16.31
CA ASP A 145 -13.54 4.74 -17.52
C ASP A 145 -13.68 6.25 -17.24
N HIS A 146 -14.50 6.64 -16.26
CA HIS A 146 -14.70 8.05 -15.93
C HIS A 146 -13.46 8.65 -15.25
N VAL A 147 -12.79 7.90 -14.37
CA VAL A 147 -11.54 8.34 -13.71
C VAL A 147 -10.41 8.43 -14.72
N ALA A 148 -10.32 7.42 -15.60
CA ALA A 148 -9.42 7.40 -16.74
C ALA A 148 -9.53 8.68 -17.59
N LYS A 149 -10.74 9.01 -18.03
CA LYS A 149 -11.02 10.20 -18.86
C LYS A 149 -10.77 11.51 -18.10
N LEU A 150 -11.10 11.56 -16.81
CA LEU A 150 -10.84 12.74 -15.97
C LEU A 150 -9.34 13.06 -15.93
N VAL A 151 -8.50 12.05 -15.67
CA VAL A 151 -7.04 12.23 -15.56
C VAL A 151 -6.42 12.63 -16.89
N ASP A 152 -6.92 12.12 -18.00
CA ASP A 152 -6.46 12.51 -19.35
C ASP A 152 -6.85 13.93 -19.73
N ALA A 153 -7.93 14.45 -19.16
CA ALA A 153 -8.40 15.81 -19.42
C ALA A 153 -7.60 16.88 -18.67
N PHE A 154 -6.74 16.50 -17.71
CA PHE A 154 -5.95 17.47 -16.97
C PHE A 154 -4.91 18.18 -17.85
N PRO A 155 -4.67 19.49 -17.63
CA PRO A 155 -3.53 20.17 -18.24
C PRO A 155 -2.23 19.48 -17.80
N ARG A 156 -1.30 19.26 -18.73
CA ARG A 156 0.02 18.65 -18.43
C ARG A 156 0.85 19.46 -17.42
N THR A 157 0.52 20.73 -17.22
CA THR A 157 1.14 21.62 -16.25
C THR A 157 0.56 21.50 -14.84
N LEU A 158 -0.54 20.77 -14.66
CA LEU A 158 -1.14 20.54 -13.34
C LEU A 158 -0.22 19.64 -12.51
N HIS A 159 0.06 20.02 -11.26
CA HIS A 159 0.97 19.28 -10.41
C HIS A 159 0.50 17.82 -10.22
N PRO A 160 1.40 16.81 -10.33
CA PRO A 160 1.00 15.40 -10.32
C PRO A 160 0.29 14.98 -9.02
N MET A 161 0.66 15.55 -7.87
CA MET A 161 -0.06 15.29 -6.61
C MET A 161 -1.50 15.82 -6.61
N THR A 162 -1.76 16.94 -7.31
CA THR A 162 -3.14 17.46 -7.47
C THR A 162 -3.94 16.55 -8.39
N GLN A 163 -3.34 16.08 -9.50
CA GLN A 163 -3.97 15.09 -10.37
C GLN A 163 -4.30 13.81 -9.62
N LEU A 164 -3.38 13.34 -8.76
CA LEU A 164 -3.56 12.14 -7.95
C LEU A 164 -4.72 12.31 -6.95
N ALA A 165 -4.75 13.41 -6.19
CA ALA A 165 -5.83 13.67 -5.24
C ALA A 165 -7.20 13.71 -5.92
N MET A 166 -7.33 14.42 -7.05
CA MET A 166 -8.57 14.49 -7.81
C MET A 166 -8.98 13.13 -8.39
N GLY A 167 -8.03 12.36 -8.91
CA GLY A 167 -8.28 11.01 -9.42
C GLY A 167 -8.73 10.06 -8.32
N VAL A 168 -8.11 10.12 -7.14
CA VAL A 168 -8.54 9.34 -5.96
C VAL A 168 -9.94 9.74 -5.52
N ALA A 169 -10.24 11.04 -5.39
CA ALA A 169 -11.57 11.50 -5.02
C ALA A 169 -12.64 10.99 -6.00
N ALA A 170 -12.34 10.97 -7.30
CA ALA A 170 -13.27 10.48 -8.32
C ALA A 170 -13.52 8.95 -8.28
N LEU A 171 -12.65 8.18 -7.62
CA LEU A 171 -12.89 6.75 -7.37
C LEU A 171 -13.98 6.51 -6.33
N ASN A 172 -14.38 7.53 -5.55
CA ASN A 172 -15.41 7.37 -4.52
C ASN A 172 -16.82 7.09 -5.09
N HIS A 173 -17.03 7.27 -6.40
CA HIS A 173 -18.31 7.04 -7.07
C HIS A 173 -18.89 5.65 -6.76
N ASP A 174 -18.03 4.64 -6.68
CA ASP A 174 -18.40 3.24 -6.41
C ASP A 174 -18.01 2.80 -4.98
N SER A 175 -17.97 3.74 -4.02
CA SER A 175 -17.65 3.43 -2.62
C SER A 175 -18.70 2.50 -2.01
N SER A 176 -18.24 1.32 -1.59
CA SER A 176 -19.05 0.33 -0.88
C SER A 176 -19.45 0.83 0.50
N PHE A 177 -18.58 1.59 1.19
CA PHE A 177 -18.90 2.14 2.50
C PHE A 177 -19.96 3.23 2.42
N ALA A 178 -19.86 4.15 1.47
CA ALA A 178 -20.86 5.20 1.29
C ALA A 178 -22.25 4.60 1.03
N ALA A 179 -22.36 3.63 0.13
CA ALA A 179 -23.61 2.93 -0.16
C ALA A 179 -24.16 2.17 1.07
N ALA A 180 -23.32 1.36 1.73
CA ALA A 180 -23.75 0.58 2.90
C ALA A 180 -24.17 1.48 4.09
N TYR A 181 -23.52 2.63 4.26
CA TYR A 181 -23.90 3.59 5.29
C TYR A 181 -25.28 4.21 5.03
N GLU A 182 -25.57 4.58 3.77
CA GLU A 182 -26.89 5.10 3.37
C GLU A 182 -28.01 4.06 3.57
N GLU A 183 -27.71 2.78 3.33
CA GLU A 183 -28.62 1.66 3.59
C GLU A 183 -28.79 1.33 5.09
N GLY A 184 -28.02 1.96 5.98
CA GLY A 184 -28.16 1.81 7.42
C GLY A 184 -27.45 0.59 8.02
N ILE A 185 -26.30 0.20 7.46
CA ILE A 185 -25.44 -0.85 8.04
C ILE A 185 -25.13 -0.59 9.52
N LYS A 186 -24.99 -1.66 10.31
CA LYS A 186 -24.67 -1.54 11.73
C LYS A 186 -23.25 -1.03 11.92
N LYS A 187 -23.06 -0.20 12.95
CA LYS A 187 -21.74 0.35 13.34
C LYS A 187 -20.67 -0.73 13.58
N SER A 188 -21.06 -1.90 14.10
CA SER A 188 -20.13 -3.02 14.32
C SER A 188 -19.52 -3.55 13.02
N ASP A 189 -20.18 -3.30 11.90
CA ASP A 189 -19.89 -3.93 10.60
C ASP A 189 -19.28 -2.90 9.63
N TYR A 190 -19.12 -1.63 10.03
CA TYR A 190 -18.51 -0.56 9.22
C TYR A 190 -17.14 -0.93 8.66
N TRP A 191 -16.35 -1.70 9.42
CA TRP A 191 -14.99 -2.08 9.02
C TRP A 191 -14.96 -2.93 7.74
N GLU A 192 -16.02 -3.68 7.44
CA GLU A 192 -16.06 -4.56 6.27
C GLU A 192 -16.06 -3.79 4.94
N PRO A 193 -17.02 -2.90 4.65
CA PRO A 193 -16.97 -2.09 3.44
C PRO A 193 -15.82 -1.07 3.44
N VAL A 194 -15.35 -0.60 4.61
CA VAL A 194 -14.14 0.22 4.71
C VAL A 194 -12.91 -0.58 4.24
N LEU A 195 -12.80 -1.86 4.61
CA LEU A 195 -11.73 -2.74 4.14
C LEU A 195 -11.81 -2.94 2.62
N GLU A 196 -13.00 -3.22 2.08
CA GLU A 196 -13.18 -3.40 0.63
C GLU A 196 -12.76 -2.14 -0.15
N ASP A 197 -13.25 -0.96 0.25
CA ASP A 197 -12.87 0.32 -0.38
C ASP A 197 -11.37 0.60 -0.24
N SER A 198 -10.76 0.25 0.90
CA SER A 198 -9.32 0.44 1.11
C SER A 198 -8.47 -0.47 0.22
N LEU A 199 -8.87 -1.74 0.05
CA LEU A 199 -8.17 -2.68 -0.83
C LEU A 199 -8.33 -2.30 -2.30
N ASP A 200 -9.53 -1.88 -2.70
CA ASP A 200 -9.80 -1.36 -4.04
C ASP A 200 -8.97 -0.10 -4.34
N LEU A 201 -8.89 0.82 -3.39
CA LEU A 201 -8.04 2.00 -3.53
C LEU A 201 -6.57 1.61 -3.70
N VAL A 202 -6.01 0.77 -2.81
CA VAL A 202 -4.62 0.30 -2.90
C VAL A 202 -4.34 -0.35 -4.25
N ALA A 203 -5.27 -1.18 -4.74
CA ALA A 203 -5.16 -1.86 -6.03
C ALA A 203 -5.15 -0.88 -7.23
N LYS A 204 -5.94 0.19 -7.18
CA LYS A 204 -6.13 1.16 -8.28
C LYS A 204 -5.05 2.25 -8.29
N LEU A 205 -4.37 2.51 -7.17
CA LEU A 205 -3.33 3.54 -7.06
C LEU A 205 -2.18 3.38 -8.07
N PRO A 206 -1.60 2.19 -8.32
CA PRO A 206 -0.57 2.00 -9.35
C PRO A 206 -1.00 2.45 -10.74
N ALA A 207 -2.20 2.05 -11.18
CA ALA A 207 -2.72 2.40 -12.50
C ALA A 207 -2.96 3.90 -12.61
N LEU A 208 -3.51 4.52 -11.56
CA LEU A 208 -3.75 5.97 -11.50
C LEU A 208 -2.43 6.75 -11.56
N ALA A 209 -1.47 6.40 -10.70
CA ALA A 209 -0.17 7.06 -10.64
C ALA A 209 0.63 6.88 -11.95
N ALA A 210 0.62 5.68 -12.53
CA ALA A 210 1.30 5.41 -13.80
C ALA A 210 0.66 6.19 -14.96
N ARG A 211 -0.67 6.35 -14.97
CA ARG A 211 -1.35 7.20 -15.97
C ARG A 211 -0.90 8.65 -15.88
N ILE A 212 -0.86 9.22 -14.68
CA ILE A 212 -0.39 10.59 -14.44
C ILE A 212 1.06 10.76 -14.91
N TYR A 213 1.93 9.80 -14.57
CA TYR A 213 3.32 9.78 -15.01
C TYR A 213 3.41 9.76 -16.55
N ARG A 214 2.66 8.89 -17.22
CA ARG A 214 2.68 8.78 -18.68
C ARG A 214 2.11 10.01 -19.38
N ASN A 215 0.98 10.55 -18.92
CA ASN A 215 0.40 11.76 -19.49
C ASN A 215 1.38 12.95 -19.47
N THR A 216 2.25 12.97 -18.46
CA THR A 216 3.26 14.02 -18.27
C THR A 216 4.55 13.75 -19.05
N TYR A 217 5.11 12.54 -18.96
CA TYR A 217 6.48 12.24 -19.40
C TYR A 217 6.58 11.29 -20.59
N LYS A 218 5.51 10.53 -20.89
CA LYS A 218 5.46 9.49 -21.93
C LYS A 218 4.08 9.42 -22.62
N PRO A 219 3.53 10.55 -23.12
CA PRO A 219 2.14 10.63 -23.57
C PRO A 219 1.81 9.76 -24.79
N GLU A 220 2.83 9.27 -25.50
CA GLU A 220 2.71 8.40 -26.67
C GLU A 220 2.49 6.92 -26.33
N PHE A 221 2.66 6.52 -25.06
CA PHE A 221 2.59 5.11 -24.66
C PHE A 221 1.32 4.79 -23.86
N GLN A 222 0.51 3.86 -24.37
CA GLN A 222 -0.66 3.33 -23.65
C GLN A 222 -0.26 2.45 -22.46
N LEU A 223 -1.03 2.54 -21.38
CA LEU A 223 -0.86 1.67 -20.21
C LEU A 223 -1.03 0.19 -20.62
N PRO A 224 -0.09 -0.69 -20.27
CA PRO A 224 -0.29 -2.12 -20.43
C PRO A 224 -1.46 -2.59 -19.52
N PRO A 225 -2.13 -3.69 -19.87
CA PRO A 225 -3.12 -4.30 -18.99
C PRO A 225 -2.46 -4.82 -17.72
N ILE A 226 -3.27 -4.98 -16.67
CA ILE A 226 -2.81 -5.58 -15.41
C ILE A 226 -2.51 -7.06 -15.63
N ASP A 227 -1.34 -7.49 -15.16
CA ASP A 227 -0.95 -8.90 -15.13
C ASP A 227 -1.24 -9.49 -13.75
N LYS A 228 -2.16 -10.44 -13.70
CA LYS A 228 -2.58 -11.14 -12.48
C LYS A 228 -1.50 -12.04 -11.87
N ASN A 229 -0.38 -12.23 -12.56
CA ASN A 229 0.78 -12.97 -12.07
C ASN A 229 1.84 -12.07 -11.43
N LEU A 230 1.70 -10.75 -11.54
CA LEU A 230 2.59 -9.78 -10.90
C LEU A 230 1.99 -9.29 -9.58
N ASP A 231 2.87 -9.01 -8.62
CA ASP A 231 2.56 -8.25 -7.42
C ASP A 231 2.19 -6.80 -7.75
N LEU A 232 1.68 -6.06 -6.76
CA LEU A 232 1.24 -4.69 -6.89
C LEU A 232 2.31 -3.79 -7.52
N VAL A 233 3.55 -3.92 -7.04
CA VAL A 233 4.68 -3.13 -7.51
C VAL A 233 5.18 -3.61 -8.87
N GLY A 234 5.21 -4.92 -9.12
CA GLY A 234 5.50 -5.47 -10.45
C GLY A 234 4.57 -4.89 -11.52
N ASN A 235 3.26 -4.84 -11.25
CA ASN A 235 2.28 -4.17 -12.11
C ASN A 235 2.57 -2.67 -12.26
N TYR A 236 2.90 -1.98 -11.16
CA TYR A 236 3.24 -0.56 -11.21
C TYR A 236 4.45 -0.28 -12.12
N VAL A 237 5.55 -1.02 -11.97
CA VAL A 237 6.78 -0.85 -12.77
C VAL A 237 6.52 -1.16 -14.24
N ASN A 238 5.75 -2.22 -14.52
CA ASN A 238 5.30 -2.52 -15.88
C ASN A 238 4.50 -1.35 -16.47
N MET A 239 3.55 -0.81 -15.71
CA MET A 239 2.76 0.36 -16.10
C MET A 239 3.59 1.64 -16.26
N LEU A 240 4.72 1.81 -15.56
CA LEU A 240 5.66 2.92 -15.82
C LEU A 240 6.49 2.74 -17.11
N GLY A 241 6.47 1.53 -17.70
CA GLY A 241 7.23 1.17 -18.90
C GLY A 241 8.64 0.67 -18.59
N TYR A 242 8.84 0.05 -17.42
CA TYR A 242 10.13 -0.48 -16.96
C TYR A 242 10.02 -1.95 -16.49
N GLY A 243 9.03 -2.71 -16.95
CA GLY A 243 8.76 -4.08 -16.47
C GLY A 243 9.94 -5.05 -16.57
N ASP A 244 10.84 -4.83 -17.54
CA ASP A 244 12.05 -5.65 -17.70
C ASP A 244 13.19 -5.27 -16.74
N ASN A 245 13.08 -4.16 -16.01
CA ASN A 245 14.11 -3.68 -15.08
C ASN A 245 13.91 -4.27 -13.67
N GLN A 246 14.42 -5.48 -13.47
CA GLN A 246 14.30 -6.20 -12.20
C GLN A 246 14.90 -5.44 -11.01
N SER A 247 16.02 -4.73 -11.20
CA SER A 247 16.63 -3.93 -10.13
C SER A 247 15.73 -2.78 -9.69
N LEU A 248 15.07 -2.11 -10.63
CA LEU A 248 14.09 -1.05 -10.31
C LEU A 248 12.85 -1.63 -9.62
N THR A 249 12.38 -2.80 -10.05
CA THR A 249 11.25 -3.48 -9.42
C THR A 249 11.55 -3.82 -7.95
N GLU A 250 12.71 -4.43 -7.66
CA GLU A 250 13.13 -4.73 -6.29
C GLU A 250 13.29 -3.46 -5.44
N TYR A 251 13.90 -2.41 -6.01
CA TYR A 251 14.01 -1.12 -5.34
C TYR A 251 12.64 -0.54 -4.98
N LEU A 252 11.68 -0.55 -5.92
CA LEU A 252 10.35 0.00 -5.67
C LEU A 252 9.53 -0.86 -4.71
N ARG A 253 9.73 -2.18 -4.68
CA ARG A 253 9.11 -3.08 -3.69
C ARG A 253 9.53 -2.68 -2.28
N LEU A 254 10.84 -2.54 -2.06
CA LEU A 254 11.37 -2.05 -0.80
C LEU A 254 10.90 -0.64 -0.48
N TYR A 255 11.01 0.29 -1.44
CA TYR A 255 10.63 1.69 -1.26
C TYR A 255 9.18 1.83 -0.79
N ILE A 256 8.23 1.20 -1.49
CA ILE A 256 6.80 1.32 -1.17
C ILE A 256 6.48 0.61 0.15
N ALA A 257 7.09 -0.55 0.42
CA ALA A 257 6.90 -1.25 1.68
C ALA A 257 7.39 -0.42 2.89
N LEU A 258 8.58 0.19 2.80
CA LEU A 258 9.15 0.98 3.91
C LEU A 258 8.43 2.31 4.16
N HIS A 259 7.89 2.93 3.10
CA HIS A 259 7.13 4.18 3.22
C HIS A 259 5.62 3.94 3.43
N GLY A 260 5.24 2.70 3.77
CA GLY A 260 3.83 2.32 3.97
C GLY A 260 3.19 2.98 5.19
N ASP A 261 3.96 3.27 6.25
CA ASP A 261 3.47 3.95 7.45
C ASP A 261 4.58 4.62 8.28
N HIS A 262 4.24 5.68 9.02
CA HIS A 262 5.14 6.32 9.99
C HIS A 262 4.36 7.13 11.05
N GLU A 263 3.75 6.41 11.99
CA GLU A 263 2.85 6.93 13.02
C GLU A 263 1.67 7.74 12.45
N GLY A 264 0.79 8.23 13.34
CA GLY A 264 -0.37 9.03 12.95
C GLY A 264 -0.13 10.54 12.92
N GLY A 265 0.93 11.04 13.56
CA GLY A 265 1.09 12.48 13.82
C GLY A 265 1.52 13.32 12.61
N ASN A 266 2.00 12.67 11.54
CA ASN A 266 2.34 13.34 10.29
C ASN A 266 1.07 13.85 9.57
N VAL A 267 1.21 14.91 8.77
CA VAL A 267 0.06 15.64 8.19
C VAL A 267 -0.83 14.72 7.34
N SER A 268 -0.26 13.82 6.53
CA SER A 268 -1.04 12.91 5.69
C SER A 268 -1.85 11.89 6.51
N ALA A 269 -1.21 11.19 7.45
CA ALA A 269 -1.88 10.19 8.28
C ALA A 269 -2.95 10.83 9.17
N HIS A 270 -2.64 11.97 9.80
CA HIS A 270 -3.58 12.70 10.62
C HIS A 270 -4.77 13.22 9.79
N THR A 271 -4.54 13.71 8.58
CA THR A 271 -5.63 14.18 7.70
C THR A 271 -6.57 13.05 7.30
N ALA A 272 -6.03 11.89 6.89
CA ALA A 272 -6.85 10.71 6.61
C ALA A 272 -7.67 10.29 7.84
N HIS A 273 -7.04 10.26 9.02
CA HIS A 273 -7.70 9.90 10.27
C HIS A 273 -8.82 10.88 10.63
N LEU A 274 -8.56 12.20 10.50
CA LEU A 274 -9.52 13.25 10.82
C LEU A 274 -10.73 13.22 9.88
N VAL A 275 -10.51 13.13 8.58
CA VAL A 275 -11.61 13.06 7.59
C VAL A 275 -12.40 11.76 7.76
N GLY A 276 -11.72 10.63 7.94
CA GLY A 276 -12.35 9.34 8.20
C GLY A 276 -13.15 9.31 9.52
N SER A 277 -12.77 10.10 10.53
CA SER A 277 -13.50 10.20 11.80
C SER A 277 -14.91 10.81 11.64
N ALA A 278 -15.14 11.56 10.56
CA ALA A 278 -16.45 12.05 10.17
C ALA A 278 -17.27 11.02 9.36
N LEU A 279 -16.78 9.77 9.28
CA LEU A 279 -17.34 8.68 8.47
C LEU A 279 -17.35 9.02 6.97
N SER A 280 -16.31 9.71 6.49
CA SER A 280 -16.02 9.77 5.05
C SER A 280 -15.39 8.45 4.61
N ASP A 281 -15.69 8.03 3.38
CA ASP A 281 -15.12 6.81 2.80
C ASP A 281 -13.58 6.87 2.65
N PRO A 282 -12.91 5.72 2.45
CA PRO A 282 -11.45 5.68 2.28
C PRO A 282 -10.91 6.52 1.13
N TYR A 283 -11.65 6.68 0.02
CA TYR A 283 -11.20 7.45 -1.13
C TYR A 283 -11.12 8.94 -0.79
N LEU A 284 -12.18 9.50 -0.19
CA LEU A 284 -12.20 10.91 0.21
C LEU A 284 -11.15 11.21 1.30
N SER A 285 -11.02 10.30 2.28
CA SER A 285 -10.03 10.41 3.35
C SER A 285 -8.60 10.39 2.81
N TYR A 286 -8.30 9.48 1.87
CA TYR A 286 -6.98 9.38 1.25
C TYR A 286 -6.70 10.56 0.30
N SER A 287 -7.68 11.03 -0.47
CA SER A 287 -7.53 12.23 -1.31
C SER A 287 -7.13 13.46 -0.49
N ALA A 288 -7.80 13.68 0.66
CA ALA A 288 -7.43 14.76 1.57
C ALA A 288 -6.00 14.58 2.12
N ALA A 289 -5.62 13.34 2.45
CA ALA A 289 -4.25 13.03 2.89
C ALA A 289 -3.20 13.29 1.80
N VAL A 290 -3.49 13.00 0.52
CA VAL A 290 -2.62 13.32 -0.62
C VAL A 290 -2.42 14.83 -0.75
N LEU A 291 -3.47 15.63 -0.54
CA LEU A 291 -3.35 17.10 -0.52
C LEU A 291 -2.50 17.58 0.66
N GLY A 292 -2.65 16.98 1.84
CA GLY A 292 -1.77 17.24 2.99
C GLY A 292 -0.31 16.86 2.71
N LEU A 293 -0.07 15.73 2.04
CA LEU A 293 1.25 15.25 1.64
C LEU A 293 1.90 16.16 0.59
N ALA A 294 1.12 16.78 -0.29
CA ALA A 294 1.62 17.74 -1.28
C ALA A 294 2.15 19.04 -0.66
N GLY A 295 1.91 19.28 0.63
CA GLY A 295 2.46 20.41 1.37
C GLY A 295 4.00 20.40 1.38
N PRO A 296 4.67 21.54 1.09
CA PRO A 296 6.13 21.60 1.03
C PRO A 296 6.87 21.10 2.28
N LEU A 297 6.28 21.31 3.46
CA LEU A 297 6.85 20.89 4.75
C LEU A 297 6.68 19.40 5.05
N HIS A 298 6.09 18.62 4.14
CA HIS A 298 5.85 17.19 4.32
C HIS A 298 6.44 16.37 3.16
N GLY A 299 5.94 16.56 1.93
CA GLY A 299 6.26 15.64 0.81
C GLY A 299 7.50 15.97 -0.02
N LEU A 300 8.25 17.04 0.27
CA LEU A 300 9.33 17.51 -0.62
C LEU A 300 10.76 17.11 -0.24
N ALA A 301 10.97 16.53 0.96
CA ALA A 301 12.31 16.24 1.46
C ALA A 301 13.18 15.42 0.48
N ASN A 302 12.61 14.41 -0.18
CA ASN A 302 13.30 13.62 -1.21
C ASN A 302 13.79 14.50 -2.38
N GLN A 303 12.92 15.38 -2.90
CA GLN A 303 13.26 16.27 -4.00
C GLN A 303 14.33 17.30 -3.61
N GLU A 304 14.25 17.83 -2.39
CA GLU A 304 15.22 18.81 -1.87
C GLU A 304 16.60 18.19 -1.71
N VAL A 305 16.69 16.98 -1.13
CA VAL A 305 17.95 16.24 -1.02
C VAL A 305 18.53 15.93 -2.39
N LEU A 306 17.73 15.45 -3.35
CA LEU A 306 18.22 15.16 -4.70
C LEU A 306 18.75 16.42 -5.40
N ARG A 307 18.03 17.55 -5.32
CA ARG A 307 18.51 18.84 -5.88
C ARG A 307 19.83 19.25 -5.25
N TRP A 308 19.94 19.16 -3.93
CA TRP A 308 21.15 19.51 -3.20
C TRP A 308 22.34 18.61 -3.60
N ILE A 309 22.14 17.29 -3.72
CA ILE A 309 23.20 16.36 -4.16
C ILE A 309 23.67 16.70 -5.58
N LEU A 310 22.74 16.99 -6.50
CA LEU A 310 23.08 17.35 -7.88
C LEU A 310 23.82 18.70 -7.97
N GLU A 311 23.46 19.67 -7.13
CA GLU A 311 24.18 20.95 -7.02
C GLU A 311 25.57 20.79 -6.43
N MET A 312 25.70 19.99 -5.36
CA MET A 312 26.98 19.64 -4.76
C MET A 312 27.88 18.97 -5.80
N GLN A 313 27.39 17.95 -6.52
CA GLN A 313 28.14 17.24 -7.55
C GLN A 313 28.60 18.18 -8.68
N LYS A 314 27.79 19.17 -9.08
CA LYS A 314 28.22 20.20 -10.04
C LYS A 314 29.34 21.09 -9.50
N ALA A 315 29.35 21.35 -8.19
CA ALA A 315 30.35 22.21 -7.55
C ALA A 315 31.69 21.48 -7.31
N VAL A 316 31.65 20.21 -6.87
CA VAL A 316 32.85 19.46 -6.45
C VAL A 316 33.30 18.37 -7.44
N GLY A 317 32.54 18.13 -8.50
CA GLY A 317 32.81 17.10 -9.50
C GLY A 317 32.17 15.74 -9.18
N GLU A 318 32.35 14.75 -10.06
CA GLU A 318 31.72 13.42 -9.92
C GLU A 318 32.40 12.52 -8.88
N ASN A 319 33.69 12.74 -8.61
CA ASN A 319 34.49 11.93 -7.69
C ASN A 319 35.29 12.83 -6.72
N PRO A 320 34.62 13.65 -5.90
CA PRO A 320 35.31 14.51 -4.95
C PRO A 320 35.98 13.65 -3.86
N SER A 321 37.15 14.08 -3.40
CA SER A 321 37.75 13.54 -2.19
C SER A 321 36.94 13.93 -0.95
N HIS A 322 37.14 13.22 0.16
CA HIS A 322 36.51 13.59 1.42
C HIS A 322 36.84 15.02 1.85
N ASP A 323 38.08 15.46 1.61
CA ASP A 323 38.53 16.83 1.91
C ASP A 323 37.92 17.89 1.00
N GLN A 324 37.42 17.53 -0.19
CA GLN A 324 36.69 18.44 -1.07
C GLN A 324 35.21 18.58 -0.69
N ILE A 325 34.65 17.57 -0.01
CA ILE A 325 33.28 17.60 0.51
C ILE A 325 33.22 18.34 1.85
N LYS A 326 34.23 18.15 2.70
CA LYS A 326 34.32 18.72 4.05
C LYS A 326 34.52 20.24 4.03
#